data_AF-A0AAW8D8R4-F1
#
_entry.id   AF-A0AAW8D8R4-F1
#
_cell.length_a   1.000
_cell.length_b   1.000
_cell.length_c   1.000
_cell.angle_alpha   90.00
_cell.angle_beta   90.00
_cell.angle_gamma   90.00
#
_symmetry.space_group_name_H-M   'P 1'
#
loop_
_entity.id
_entity.type
_entity.pdbx_description
1 polymer ?
#
loop_
_entity_poly.entity_id
_entity_poly.type
_entity_poly.pdbx_seq_one_letter_code
_entity_poly.pdbx_strand_id
1 'polypeptide(L)'
;MSSAYFCPLVTKPVVVVAAGHYVTRCGEVVTVSQVSTKHDFGCRGRYGNGTVEGWHKSGRIFAGIETANDIVGPAPGEDLARVPGYSAGE
;
A
#
# COMPACT_ATOMS: atom_id res chain seq x y z
N MET A 1 5.94 -21.37 -19.02
CA MET A 1 7.05 -21.09 -18.09
C MET A 1 6.68 -19.87 -17.25
N SER A 2 6.24 -20.09 -16.01
CA SER A 2 5.91 -18.99 -15.08
C SER A 2 7.21 -18.41 -14.56
N SER A 3 7.59 -17.23 -15.05
CA SER A 3 8.87 -16.64 -14.67
C SER A 3 8.89 -16.31 -13.17
N ALA A 4 9.93 -16.75 -12.49
CA ALA A 4 10.13 -16.63 -11.04
C ALA A 4 10.45 -15.19 -10.56
N TYR A 5 10.01 -14.16 -11.28
CA TYR A 5 10.25 -12.74 -10.94
C TYR A 5 9.53 -12.28 -9.66
N PHE A 6 8.54 -13.03 -9.18
CA PHE A 6 7.78 -12.72 -7.96
C PHE A 6 8.30 -13.40 -6.69
N CYS A 7 9.28 -14.31 -6.80
CA CYS A 7 9.80 -15.09 -5.68
C CYS A 7 10.14 -14.25 -4.42
N PRO A 8 10.84 -13.10 -4.51
CA PRO A 8 11.15 -12.31 -3.31
C PRO A 8 9.93 -11.57 -2.71
N LEU A 9 8.87 -11.33 -3.49
CA LEU A 9 7.67 -10.63 -3.00
C LEU A 9 6.68 -11.58 -2.30
N VAL A 10 6.67 -12.85 -2.68
CA VAL A 10 5.75 -13.85 -2.11
C VAL A 10 5.99 -14.04 -0.61
N THR A 11 7.23 -13.89 -0.15
CA THR A 11 7.62 -14.06 1.26
C THR A 11 7.47 -12.78 2.08
N LYS A 12 7.15 -11.64 1.46
CA LYS A 12 7.00 -10.36 2.17
C LYS A 12 5.63 -10.26 2.85
N PRO A 13 5.53 -9.55 3.99
CA PRO A 13 4.26 -9.25 4.61
C PRO A 13 3.30 -8.53 3.63
N VAL A 14 2.01 -8.80 3.76
CA VAL A 14 0.97 -8.07 3.05
C VAL A 14 0.73 -6.75 3.79
N VAL A 15 0.79 -5.65 3.05
CA VAL A 15 0.60 -4.28 3.57
C VAL A 15 -0.70 -3.69 3.02
N VAL A 16 -0.95 -3.87 1.73
CA VAL A 16 -2.14 -3.36 1.05
C VAL A 16 -3.23 -4.43 1.12
N VAL A 17 -4.17 -4.25 2.03
CA VAL A 17 -5.24 -5.24 2.33
C VAL A 17 -6.62 -4.81 1.81
N ALA A 18 -6.84 -3.49 1.69
CA ALA A 18 -8.10 -2.90 1.26
C ALA A 18 -7.85 -1.58 0.52
N ALA A 19 -8.86 -1.10 -0.22
CA ALA A 19 -8.84 0.26 -0.73
C ALA A 19 -8.83 1.25 0.44
N GLY A 20 -8.12 2.38 0.29
CA GLY A 20 -7.92 3.36 1.37
C GLY A 20 -6.67 4.20 1.17
N HIS A 21 -6.28 4.90 2.22
CA HIS A 21 -5.11 5.78 2.19
C HIS A 21 -3.88 5.09 2.77
N TYR A 22 -2.77 5.20 2.07
CA TYR A 22 -1.51 4.56 2.42
C TYR A 22 -0.36 5.56 2.35
N VAL A 23 0.67 5.36 3.17
CA VAL A 23 1.88 6.16 3.14
C VAL A 23 2.99 5.43 2.39
N THR A 24 3.68 6.14 1.50
CA THR A 24 4.87 5.67 0.82
C THR A 24 6.11 5.86 1.70
N ARG A 25 7.22 5.25 1.31
CA ARG A 25 8.50 5.36 2.02
C ARG A 25 9.05 6.79 2.05
N CYS A 26 8.76 7.62 1.04
CA CYS A 26 9.11 9.05 1.06
C CYS A 26 8.15 9.91 1.89
N GLY A 27 7.11 9.32 2.49
CA GLY A 27 6.13 10.04 3.33
C GLY A 27 4.95 10.62 2.56
N GLU A 28 4.85 10.39 1.25
CA GLU A 28 3.67 10.82 0.48
C GLU A 28 2.47 9.92 0.77
N VAL A 29 1.28 10.51 0.74
CA VAL A 29 0.03 9.76 0.88
C VAL A 29 -0.54 9.45 -0.50
N VAL A 30 -0.90 8.18 -0.71
CA VAL A 30 -1.55 7.68 -1.92
C VAL A 30 -2.92 7.11 -1.58
N THR A 31 -3.88 7.28 -2.48
CA THR A 31 -5.20 6.63 -2.40
C THR A 31 -5.18 5.37 -3.26
N VAL A 32 -5.26 4.20 -2.63
CA VAL A 32 -5.40 2.90 -3.30
C VAL A 32 -6.89 2.65 -3.55
N SER A 33 -7.26 2.46 -4.82
CA SER A 33 -8.65 2.24 -5.24
C SER A 33 -8.94 0.79 -5.63
N GLN A 34 -7.90 0.02 -6.00
CA GLN A 34 -8.01 -1.38 -6.38
C GLN A 34 -6.99 -2.19 -5.60
N VAL A 35 -7.40 -3.34 -5.08
CA VAL A 35 -6.52 -4.30 -4.40
C VAL A 35 -6.55 -5.63 -5.14
N SER A 36 -5.38 -6.24 -5.30
CA SER A 36 -5.22 -7.59 -5.85
C SER A 36 -4.76 -8.54 -4.76
N THR A 37 -5.38 -9.72 -4.70
CA THR A 37 -4.95 -10.81 -3.80
C THR A 37 -3.83 -11.66 -4.41
N LYS A 38 -3.61 -11.53 -5.71
CA LYS A 38 -2.58 -12.25 -6.47
C LYS A 38 -1.19 -11.66 -6.18
N HIS A 39 -0.16 -12.42 -6.52
CA HIS A 39 1.23 -11.94 -6.48
C HIS A 39 1.57 -11.20 -7.78
N ASP A 40 0.83 -10.12 -8.05
CA ASP A 40 1.04 -9.20 -9.17
C ASP A 40 1.09 -7.76 -8.66
N PHE A 41 1.37 -6.80 -9.54
CA PHE A 41 1.31 -5.36 -9.23
C PHE A 41 -0.10 -4.79 -9.45
N GLY A 42 -1.12 -5.59 -9.13
CA GLY A 42 -2.52 -5.28 -9.40
C GLY A 42 -3.18 -4.38 -8.35
N CYS A 43 -2.49 -4.01 -7.26
CA CYS A 43 -3.00 -2.99 -6.36
C CYS A 43 -2.77 -1.63 -7.01
N ARG A 44 -3.83 -0.91 -7.39
CA ARG A 44 -3.72 0.35 -8.12
C ARG A 44 -4.24 1.50 -7.30
N GLY A 45 -3.63 2.66 -7.49
CA GLY A 45 -3.97 3.87 -6.78
C GLY A 45 -3.35 5.10 -7.44
N ARG A 46 -3.49 6.23 -6.75
CA ARG A 46 -3.03 7.52 -7.24
C ARG A 46 -2.44 8.38 -6.13
N TYR A 47 -1.45 9.17 -6.50
CA TYR A 47 -0.90 10.25 -5.69
C TYR A 47 -1.84 11.46 -5.72
N GLY A 48 -1.66 12.39 -4.78
CA GLY A 48 -2.45 13.63 -4.72
C GLY A 48 -2.33 14.52 -5.97
N ASN A 49 -1.23 14.40 -6.71
CA ASN A 49 -1.03 15.09 -7.99
C ASN A 49 -1.69 14.39 -9.21
N GLY A 50 -2.37 13.26 -9.00
CA GLY A 50 -3.05 12.51 -10.05
C GLY A 50 -2.21 11.44 -10.75
N THR A 51 -0.91 11.31 -10.44
CA THR A 51 -0.08 10.21 -10.95
C THR A 51 -0.65 8.88 -10.49
N VAL A 52 -0.81 7.94 -11.43
CA VAL A 52 -1.30 6.58 -11.17
C VAL A 52 -0.13 5.63 -11.01
N GLU A 53 -0.23 4.70 -10.08
CA GLU A 53 0.83 3.72 -9.78
C GLU A 53 0.26 2.36 -9.41
N GLY A 54 1.07 1.32 -9.62
CA GLY A 54 0.73 -0.06 -9.33
C GLY A 54 1.70 -0.68 -8.32
N TRP A 55 1.16 -1.31 -7.27
CA TRP A 55 1.90 -1.98 -6.22
C TRP A 55 1.53 -3.46 -6.13
N HIS A 56 2.49 -4.26 -5.69
CA HIS A 56 2.22 -5.58 -5.15
C HIS A 56 1.52 -5.43 -3.79
N LYS A 57 0.77 -6.45 -3.36
CA LYS A 57 0.09 -6.45 -2.04
C LYS A 57 1.02 -6.23 -0.84
N SER A 58 2.33 -6.43 -1.00
CA SER A 58 3.36 -6.07 -0.01
C SER A 58 3.74 -4.58 -0.01
N GLY A 59 3.10 -3.76 -0.84
CA GLY A 59 3.39 -2.34 -1.02
C GLY A 59 4.55 -2.01 -1.96
N ARG A 60 5.17 -2.99 -2.62
CA ARG A 60 6.35 -2.75 -3.49
C ARG A 60 5.96 -2.44 -4.93
N ILE A 61 6.68 -1.53 -5.58
CA ILE A 61 6.57 -1.31 -7.03
C ILE A 61 7.53 -2.19 -7.85
N PHE A 62 8.62 -2.66 -7.24
CA PHE A 62 9.56 -3.60 -7.84
C PHE A 62 9.83 -4.80 -6.92
N ALA A 63 10.15 -5.95 -7.51
CA ALA A 63 10.34 -7.18 -6.74
C ALA A 63 11.68 -7.25 -5.99
N GLY A 64 12.73 -6.63 -6.53
CA GLY A 64 14.11 -6.79 -6.06
C GLY A 64 14.75 -5.58 -5.38
N ILE A 65 14.10 -4.42 -5.42
CA ILE A 65 14.67 -3.17 -4.90
C ILE A 65 13.59 -2.36 -4.16
N GLU A 66 13.99 -1.75 -3.05
CA GLU A 66 13.14 -0.79 -2.35
C GLU A 66 13.19 0.57 -3.04
N THR A 67 12.06 1.25 -3.11
CA THR A 67 11.97 2.60 -3.69
C THR A 67 11.27 3.57 -2.76
N ALA A 68 11.43 4.87 -3.05
CA ALA A 68 10.69 5.95 -2.38
C ALA A 68 9.16 5.75 -2.46
N ASN A 69 8.70 5.17 -3.57
CA ASN A 69 7.29 5.01 -3.92
C ASN A 69 6.66 3.75 -3.30
N ASP A 70 7.43 2.91 -2.59
CA ASP A 70 6.89 1.73 -1.94
C ASP A 70 5.95 2.14 -0.80
N ILE A 71 4.75 1.55 -0.75
CA ILE A 71 3.85 1.65 0.39
C ILE A 71 4.44 0.92 1.58
N VAL A 72 4.52 1.59 2.73
CA VAL A 72 5.05 1.03 3.98
C VAL A 72 3.99 0.81 5.05
N GLY A 73 2.79 1.36 4.88
CA GLY A 73 1.67 1.16 5.81
C GLY A 73 0.44 2.01 5.47
N PRO A 74 -0.67 1.81 6.19
CA PRO A 74 -1.82 2.70 6.11
C PRO A 74 -1.43 4.13 6.55
N ALA A 75 -2.04 5.14 5.95
CA ALA A 75 -1.79 6.53 6.30
C ALA A 75 -2.39 6.84 7.69
N PRO A 76 -1.71 7.66 8.53
CA PRO A 76 -2.27 8.11 9.79
C PRO A 76 -3.45 9.06 9.49
N GLY A 77 -4.68 8.57 9.72
CA GLY A 77 -5.88 9.38 9.50
C GLY A 77 -7.19 8.61 9.30
N GLU A 78 -7.16 7.29 9.04
CA GLU A 78 -8.40 6.52 8.80
C GLU A 78 -8.89 5.69 10.00
N ASP A 79 -8.30 5.79 11.20
CA ASP A 79 -8.81 5.06 12.38
C ASP A 79 -8.62 5.80 13.71
N LEU A 80 -9.31 6.93 13.90
CA LEU A 80 -9.63 7.46 15.24
C LEU A 80 -11.07 7.99 15.37
N ALA A 81 -11.84 8.09 14.28
CA ALA A 81 -13.22 8.59 14.32
C ALA A 81 -14.30 7.48 14.27
N ARG A 82 -13.92 6.20 14.17
CA ARG A 82 -14.87 5.08 14.06
C ARG A 82 -14.87 4.12 15.26
N VAL A 83 -14.15 4.43 16.33
CA VAL A 83 -14.30 3.75 17.62
C VAL A 83 -15.37 4.49 18.42
N PRO A 84 -16.59 3.93 18.65
CA PRO A 84 -17.52 4.52 19.59
C PRO A 84 -16.87 4.48 20.97
N GLY A 85 -16.50 5.63 21.53
CA GLY A 85 -15.96 5.75 22.89
C GLY A 85 -14.52 6.26 23.03
N TYR A 86 -13.84 6.68 21.96
CA TYR A 86 -12.55 7.37 22.12
C TYR A 86 -12.77 8.85 22.47
N SER A 87 -12.66 9.20 23.75
CA SER A 87 -12.46 10.59 24.19
C SER A 87 -10.96 10.80 24.39
N ALA A 88 -10.36 11.69 23.59
CA ALA A 88 -9.06 12.26 23.93
C ALA A 88 -9.30 13.17 25.14
N GLY A 89 -8.95 12.68 26.32
CA GLY A 89 -8.98 13.48 27.54
C GLY A 89 -8.01 14.66 27.42
N GLU A 90 -8.51 15.84 27.76
CA GLU A 90 -7.71 17.05 28.04
C GLU A 90 -6.86 16.87 29.31
#